data_AF-A0A952BM46-F1
#
_entry.id   AF-A0A952BM46-F1
#
_cell.length_a   1.000
_cell.length_b   1.000
_cell.length_c   1.000
_cell.angle_alpha   90.00
_cell.angle_beta   90.00
_cell.angle_gamma   90.00
#
_symmetry.space_group_name_H-M   'P 1'
#
loop_
_entity.id
_entity.type
_entity.pdbx_description
1 polymer ?
#
loop_
_entity_poly.entity_id
_entity_poly.type
_entity_poly.pdbx_seq_one_letter_code
_entity_poly.pdbx_strand_id
1 'polypeptide(L)' 'MVYFTVSVLILTALLFFPVSKLVWVLSVRRLERRLKRKLSEEEIDGQLRRARLITVILALLFSFLFSANIIGIPANG' A
#
# COMPACT_ATOMS: atom_id res chain seq x y z
N MET A 1 0.47 24.12 -4.96
CA MET A 1 1.27 22.96 -5.44
C MET A 1 2.14 22.34 -4.36
N VAL A 2 3.11 23.06 -3.79
CA VAL A 2 4.02 22.51 -2.77
C VAL A 2 3.29 21.89 -1.57
N TYR A 3 2.28 22.56 -1.00
CA TYR A 3 1.48 22.01 0.09
C TYR A 3 0.75 20.72 -0.26
N PHE A 4 0.23 20.60 -1.49
CA PHE A 4 -0.44 19.39 -1.95
C PHE A 4 0.55 18.23 -2.05
N THR A 5 1.71 18.47 -2.68
CA THR A 5 2.75 17.44 -2.85
C THR A 5 3.32 16.97 -1.50
N VAL A 6 3.57 17.88 -0.56
CA VAL A 6 4.06 17.53 0.78
C VAL A 6 3.04 16.70 1.55
N SER A 7 1.75 17.09 1.51
CA SER A 7 0.67 16.33 2.13
C SER A 7 0.55 14.92 1.55
N VAL A 8 0.69 14.77 0.22
CA VAL A 8 0.71 13.46 -0.44
C VAL A 8 1.89 12.61 0.04
N LEU A 9 3.10 13.18 0.13
CA LEU A 9 4.26 12.42 0.57
C LEU A 9 4.15 11.96 2.03
N ILE A 10 3.70 12.84 2.93
CA ILE A 10 3.49 12.51 4.34
C ILE A 10 2.45 11.40 4.49
N LEU A 11 1.32 11.54 3.80
CA LEU A 11 0.24 10.58 3.89
C LEU A 11 0.64 9.22 3.28
N THR A 12 1.38 9.22 2.17
CA THR A 12 1.95 8.00 1.57
C THR A 12 2.86 7.29 2.57
N ALA A 13 3.75 8.01 3.25
CA ALA A 13 4.64 7.43 4.26
C ALA A 13 3.87 6.86 5.45
N LEU A 14 2.83 7.58 5.92
CA LEU A 14 1.97 7.13 7.03
C LEU A 14 1.18 5.86 6.66
N LEU A 15 0.64 5.80 5.43
CA LEU A 15 -0.15 4.68 4.95
C LEU A 15 0.69 3.47 4.57
N PHE A 16 1.97 3.65 4.24
CA PHE A 16 2.83 2.56 3.79
C PHE A 16 2.88 1.41 4.81
N PHE A 17 3.03 1.71 6.10
CA PHE A 17 3.10 0.69 7.15
C PHE A 17 1.81 -0.14 7.30
N PRO A 18 0.63 0.45 7.56
CA PRO A 18 -0.60 -0.32 7.72
C PRO A 18 -1.01 -1.03 6.43
N VAL A 19 -0.82 -0.40 5.26
CA VAL A 19 -1.15 -1.02 3.96
C VAL A 19 -0.19 -2.18 3.67
N SER A 20 1.11 -2.06 3.96
CA SER A 20 2.08 -3.17 3.80
C SER A 20 1.69 -4.37 4.65
N LYS A 21 1.28 -4.14 5.90
CA LYS A 21 0.85 -5.21 6.81
C LYS A 21 -0.41 -5.91 6.30
N LEU A 22 -1.40 -5.14 5.85
CA LEU A 22 -2.65 -5.69 5.30
C LEU A 22 -2.42 -6.52 4.03
N VAL A 23 -1.69 -5.96 3.06
CA VAL A 23 -1.38 -6.66 1.80
C VAL A 23 -0.60 -7.94 2.06
N TRP A 24 0.39 -7.90 2.96
CA TRP A 24 1.16 -9.09 3.32
C TRP A 24 0.29 -10.17 3.98
N VAL A 25 -0.48 -9.83 5.02
CA VAL A 25 -1.37 -10.79 5.71
C VAL A 25 -2.38 -11.39 4.74
N LEU A 26 -2.98 -10.57 3.87
CA LEU A 26 -3.93 -11.05 2.86
C LEU A 26 -3.25 -11.98 1.85
N SER A 27 -2.04 -11.65 1.40
CA SER A 27 -1.30 -12.48 0.44
C SER A 27 -0.95 -13.85 1.03
N VAL A 28 -0.43 -13.87 2.26
CA VAL A 28 -0.11 -15.10 3.03
C VAL A 28 -1.37 -15.94 3.23
N ARG A 29 -2.44 -15.36 3.81
CA ARG A 29 -3.70 -16.08 4.06
C ARG A 29 -4.37 -16.58 2.80
N ARG A 30 -4.25 -15.86 1.67
CA ARG A 30 -4.79 -16.30 0.38
C ARG A 30 -4.04 -17.54 -0.11
N LEU A 31 -2.71 -17.54 0.01
CA LEU A 31 -1.88 -18.64 -0.47
C LEU A 31 -1.99 -19.87 0.44
N GLU A 32 -2.02 -19.70 1.76
CA GLU A 32 -2.27 -20.80 2.71
C GLU A 32 -3.63 -21.47 2.46
N ARG A 33 -4.69 -20.69 2.24
CA ARG A 33 -6.01 -21.24 1.88
C ARG A 33 -5.98 -22.00 0.56
N ARG A 34 -5.23 -21.51 -0.43
CA ARG A 34 -5.09 -22.17 -1.74
C ARG A 34 -4.32 -23.49 -1.66
N LEU A 35 -3.27 -23.53 -0.85
CA LEU A 35 -2.40 -24.71 -0.69
C LEU A 35 -2.88 -25.67 0.40
N LYS A 36 -3.87 -25.27 1.21
CA LYS A 36 -4.38 -26.01 2.38
C LYS A 36 -3.29 -26.40 3.39
N ARG A 37 -2.20 -25.63 3.45
CA ARG A 37 -1.09 -25.79 4.39
C ARG A 37 -0.54 -24.44 4.81
N LYS A 38 0.21 -24.41 5.92
CA LYS A 38 1.00 -23.24 6.30
C LYS A 38 2.16 -23.05 5.33
N LEU A 39 2.54 -21.79 5.12
CA LEU A 39 3.71 -21.43 4.33
C LEU A 39 5.00 -21.59 5.15
N SER A 40 6.09 -21.97 4.49
CA SER A 40 7.42 -21.94 5.10
C SER A 40 7.90 -20.49 5.25
N GLU A 41 8.92 -20.26 6.08
CA GLU A 41 9.49 -18.91 6.28
C GLU A 41 10.03 -18.31 4.97
N GLU A 42 10.66 -19.12 4.11
CA GLU A 42 11.14 -18.69 2.79
C GLU A 42 9.99 -18.23 1.88
N GLU A 43 8.86 -18.95 1.90
CA GLU A 43 7.69 -18.57 1.12
C GLU A 43 7.05 -17.29 1.67
N ILE A 44 7.04 -17.11 2.99
CA ILE A 44 6.54 -15.91 3.66
C ILE A 44 7.41 -14.69 3.31
N ASP A 45 8.74 -14.81 3.30
CA ASP A 45 9.62 -13.69 2.90
C ASP A 45 9.44 -13.34 1.41
N GLY A 46 9.27 -14.35 0.56
CA GLY A 46 8.90 -14.16 -0.84
C GLY A 46 7.59 -13.40 -1.01
N GLN A 47 6.58 -13.69 -0.19
CA GLN A 47 5.33 -12.93 -0.16
C GLN A 47 5.50 -11.51 0.37
N LEU A 48 6.39 -11.29 1.33
CA LEU A 48 6.65 -9.96 1.90
C LEU A 48 7.21 -9.00 0.83
N ARG A 49 8.16 -9.45 0.01
CA ARG A 49 8.72 -8.64 -1.09
C ARG A 49 7.64 -8.25 -2.12
N ARG A 50 6.79 -9.22 -2.50
CA ARG A 50 5.67 -8.98 -3.43
C ARG A 50 4.64 -8.03 -2.83
N ALA A 51 4.31 -8.19 -1.55
CA ALA A 51 3.37 -7.33 -0.85
C ALA A 51 3.86 -5.88 -0.82
N ARG A 52 5.14 -5.63 -0.54
CA ARG A 52 5.71 -4.26 -0.55
C ARG A 52 5.56 -3.58 -1.90
N LEU A 53 5.80 -4.27 -3.02
CA LEU A 53 5.62 -3.70 -4.36
C LEU A 53 4.17 -3.28 -4.60
N ILE A 54 3.21 -4.13 -4.24
CA ILE A 54 1.77 -3.83 -4.34
C ILE A 54 1.39 -2.66 -3.43
N THR A 55 1.96 -2.60 -2.23
CA THR A 55 1.74 -1.52 -1.27
C THR A 55 2.22 -0.17 -1.76
N VAL A 56 3.36 -0.07 -2.44
CA VAL A 56 3.83 1.20 -3.01
C VAL A 56 2.78 1.78 -3.96
N ILE A 57 2.25 0.94 -4.86
CA ILE A 57 1.21 1.34 -5.83
C ILE A 57 -0.07 1.77 -5.10
N LEU A 58 -0.54 0.97 -4.14
CA LEU A 58 -1.73 1.28 -3.35
C LEU A 58 -1.59 2.56 -2.54
N ALA A 59 -0.46 2.75 -1.86
CA ALA A 59 -0.22 3.91 -1.01
C ALA A 59 -0.18 5.21 -1.83
N LEU A 60 0.47 5.17 -3.01
CA LEU A 60 0.46 6.30 -3.95
C LEU A 60 -0.96 6.63 -4.44
N LEU A 61 -1.72 5.61 -4.86
CA LEU A 61 -3.11 5.79 -5.33
C LEU A 61 -4.01 6.35 -4.23
N PHE A 62 -3.98 5.76 -3.03
CA PHE A 62 -4.79 6.22 -1.90
C PHE A 62 -4.40 7.63 -1.48
N SER A 63 -3.11 7.93 -1.44
CA SER A 63 -2.66 9.26 -1.08
C SER A 63 -3.10 10.30 -2.10
N PHE A 64 -2.99 9.99 -3.40
CA PHE A 64 -3.48 10.88 -4.45
C PHE A 64 -4.99 11.10 -4.35
N LEU A 65 -5.77 10.03 -4.24
CA LEU A 65 -7.24 10.09 -4.15
C LEU A 65 -7.70 10.86 -2.90
N PHE A 66 -7.07 10.61 -1.75
CA PHE A 66 -7.40 11.30 -0.51
C PHE A 66 -7.04 12.79 -0.60
N SER A 67 -5.86 13.13 -1.09
CA SER A 67 -5.48 14.54 -1.27
C SER A 67 -6.37 15.25 -2.30
N ALA A 68 -6.74 14.59 -3.39
CA ALA A 68 -7.69 15.13 -4.37
C ALA A 68 -9.10 15.32 -3.78
N ASN A 69 -9.53 14.43 -2.88
CA ASN A 69 -10.84 14.53 -2.23
C ASN A 69 -10.89 15.64 -1.16
N ILE A 70 -9.83 15.79 -0.35
CA ILE A 70 -9.78 16.76 0.76
C ILE A 70 -9.38 18.16 0.27
N ILE A 71 -8.35 18.26 -0.57
CA ILE A 71 -7.75 19.54 -1.00
C ILE A 71 -8.37 20.00 -2.32
N GLY A 72 -9.03 19.10 -3.06
CA GLY A 72 -9.40 19.30 -4.45
C GLY A 72 -8.25 18.92 -5.38
N ILE A 73 -8.58 18.49 -6.61
CA ILE A 73 -7.58 18.41 -7.67
C ILE A 73 -7.17 19.86 -7.95
N PRO A 74 -5.89 20.23 -7.82
CA PRO A 74 -5.48 21.58 -8.16
C PRO A 74 -5.76 21.81 -9.65
N ALA A 75 -6.80 22.58 -9.94
CA ALA A 75 -7.12 23.01 -11.29
C ALA A 75 -6.03 24.00 -11.71
N ASN A 76 -5.19 23.58 -12.64
CA ASN A 76 -4.33 24.51 -13.36
C ASN A 76 -5.22 25.27 -14.34
N GLY A 77 -5.86 26.34 -13.83
CA GLY A 77 -6.38 27.46 -14.61
C GLY A 77 -5.58 28.68 -14.25
#